data_AF-A0A944YGX0-F1
#
_entry.id   AF-A0A944YGX0-F1
#
_cell.length_a   1.000
_cell.length_b   1.000
_cell.length_c   1.000
_cell.angle_alpha   90.00
_cell.angle_beta   90.00
_cell.angle_gamma   90.00
#
_symmetry.space_group_name_H-M   'P 1'
#
loop_
_entity.id
_entity.type
_entity.pdbx_description
1 polymer ?
#
loop_
_entity_poly.entity_id
_entity_poly.type
_entity_poly.pdbx_seq_one_letter_code
_entity_poly.pdbx_strand_id
1 'polypeptide(L)'
;MFTLKNTLLAIFLFSFTSLYAQPVEYKVTSPYNKGELVIVNSSDTYIALQPVPVGKSPPDSTYWVALADEAKLQVISSDELAKLPSTDVADILKTKPESPPTDSSGGGSNTNLDPLASGLLSSTNEAFIRQQYVDFFGRKADTAGIDYYNEKFNGGYTKAELVNEFVFSIEFQEKIAPVSRLYLAYFLRIPDTAGLEYWINQKLNGWSLEVISSAFADSDEFKGKYGTLNNADFIRLVYQNIFNRTADT
;
A
#
# COMPACT_ATOMS: atom_id res chain seq x y z
N MET A 1 -17.85 24.93 -3.99
CA MET A 1 -17.92 23.96 -2.87
C MET A 1 -17.32 22.65 -3.38
N PHE A 2 -15.98 22.57 -3.38
CA PHE A 2 -15.22 21.38 -3.78
C PHE A 2 -14.47 20.90 -2.54
N THR A 3 -14.81 19.69 -2.11
CA THR A 3 -14.44 19.13 -0.82
C THR A 3 -13.04 18.54 -0.89
N LEU A 4 -12.11 19.12 -0.12
CA LEU A 4 -10.77 18.58 0.16
C LEU A 4 -10.89 17.21 0.82
N LYS A 5 -10.76 16.14 0.05
CA LYS A 5 -10.37 14.81 0.54
C LYS A 5 -9.49 14.17 -0.53
N ASN A 6 -8.20 14.44 -0.48
CA ASN A 6 -7.13 13.53 -0.93
C ASN A 6 -5.70 14.08 -0.74
N THR A 7 -5.52 15.23 -0.11
CA THR A 7 -4.20 15.81 0.18
C THR A 7 -3.64 15.30 1.51
N LEU A 8 -3.46 13.98 1.67
CA LEU A 8 -2.76 13.44 2.86
C LEU A 8 -1.71 12.35 2.58
N LEU A 9 -1.44 12.02 1.31
CA LEU A 9 -0.48 10.95 0.97
C LEU A 9 0.69 11.42 0.10
N ALA A 10 1.23 12.61 0.39
CA ALA A 10 2.45 13.12 -0.26
C ALA A 10 3.44 13.78 0.74
N ILE A 11 3.36 13.44 2.03
CA ILE A 11 4.28 13.95 3.07
C ILE A 11 4.92 12.77 3.82
N PHE A 12 5.57 11.85 3.09
CA PHE A 12 6.35 10.77 3.74
C PHE A 12 7.77 10.61 3.21
N LEU A 13 8.32 11.62 2.53
CA LEU A 13 9.72 11.59 2.05
C LEU A 13 10.44 12.92 2.24
N PHE A 14 10.27 13.53 3.41
CA PHE A 14 11.25 14.48 3.95
C PHE A 14 11.44 14.19 5.44
N SER A 15 12.67 13.81 5.77
CA SER A 15 13.35 13.80 7.06
C SER A 15 12.50 14.02 8.33
N PHE A 16 12.51 13.00 9.19
CA PHE A 16 12.15 13.08 10.60
C PHE A 16 12.89 14.25 11.29
N THR A 17 12.23 15.40 11.43
CA THR A 17 12.25 16.26 12.62
C THR A 17 11.05 17.20 12.57
N SER A 18 10.08 16.94 13.46
CA SER A 18 9.08 17.90 13.97
C SER A 18 8.28 18.73 12.95
N LEU A 19 7.14 18.22 12.47
CA LEU A 19 6.19 19.05 11.70
C LEU A 19 4.72 18.69 11.97
N TYR A 20 4.25 18.98 13.20
CA TYR A 20 2.82 19.09 13.54
C TYR A 20 2.41 20.56 13.70
N ALA A 21 2.96 21.48 12.92
CA ALA A 21 2.43 22.84 12.87
C ALA A 21 1.33 22.90 11.82
N GLN A 22 0.06 22.84 12.25
CA GLN A 22 -1.05 23.23 11.38
C GLN A 22 -0.84 24.69 10.93
N PRO A 23 -1.19 25.05 9.69
CA PRO A 23 -1.04 26.43 9.23
C PRO A 23 -1.77 27.40 10.15
N VAL A 24 -1.10 28.48 10.55
CA VAL A 24 -1.67 29.51 11.43
C VAL A 24 -2.10 30.73 10.62
N GLU A 25 -3.14 31.43 11.04
CA GLU A 25 -3.50 32.71 10.42
C GLU A 25 -2.39 33.74 10.64
N TYR A 26 -1.96 34.42 9.57
CA TYR A 26 -0.95 35.45 9.66
C TYR A 26 -1.42 36.62 10.53
N LYS A 27 -0.57 37.03 11.46
CA LYS A 27 -0.75 38.14 12.39
C LYS A 27 0.47 39.02 12.30
N VAL A 28 0.27 40.26 11.87
CA VAL A 28 1.34 41.27 11.75
C VAL A 28 2.12 41.49 13.06
N THR A 29 1.51 41.18 14.20
CA THR A 29 2.08 41.32 15.55
C THR A 29 2.89 40.12 16.03
N SER A 30 2.95 39.04 15.25
CA SER A 30 3.59 37.77 15.67
C SER A 30 4.90 37.53 14.91
N PRO A 31 5.96 37.02 15.57
CA PRO A 31 7.11 36.47 14.89
C PRO A 31 6.83 35.03 14.44
N TYR A 32 7.57 34.55 13.43
CA TYR A 32 7.44 33.19 12.91
C TYR A 32 8.79 32.48 12.84
N ASN A 33 8.81 31.18 13.11
CA ASN A 33 10.02 30.37 13.00
C ASN A 33 10.24 29.93 11.55
N LYS A 34 11.49 29.57 11.21
CA LYS A 34 11.79 28.93 9.92
C LYS A 34 10.94 27.65 9.78
N GLY A 35 10.32 27.47 8.61
CA GLY A 35 9.44 26.35 8.30
C GLY A 35 8.00 26.51 8.76
N GLU A 36 7.65 27.61 9.43
CA GLU A 36 6.29 27.86 9.90
C GLU A 36 5.36 28.22 8.71
N LEU A 37 4.19 27.59 8.68
CA LEU A 37 3.18 27.78 7.64
C LEU A 37 2.15 28.82 8.09
N VAL A 38 1.94 29.84 7.26
CA VAL A 38 0.95 30.90 7.53
C VAL A 38 -0.08 31.01 6.42
N ILE A 39 -1.34 31.24 6.80
CA ILE A 39 -2.44 31.56 5.89
C ILE A 39 -2.67 33.07 5.92
N VAL A 40 -2.62 33.70 4.75
CA VAL A 40 -2.93 35.12 4.53
C VAL A 40 -4.25 35.19 3.76
N ASN A 41 -5.15 36.08 4.18
CA ASN A 41 -6.45 36.32 3.53
C ASN A 41 -7.30 35.04 3.34
N SER A 42 -7.18 34.07 4.24
CA SER A 42 -7.94 32.81 4.25
C SER A 42 -7.71 31.86 3.07
N SER A 43 -6.77 32.15 2.16
CA SER A 43 -6.47 31.26 1.01
C SER A 43 -4.99 31.10 0.70
N ASP A 44 -4.18 32.14 0.93
CA ASP A 44 -2.81 32.16 0.43
C ASP A 44 -1.88 31.60 1.50
N THR A 45 -1.24 30.46 1.21
CA THR A 45 -0.34 29.80 2.16
C THR A 45 1.11 30.10 1.82
N TYR A 46 1.87 30.51 2.83
CA TYR A 46 3.30 30.80 2.73
C TYR A 46 4.07 30.01 3.77
N ILE A 47 5.32 29.65 3.45
CA ILE A 47 6.26 29.06 4.40
C ILE A 47 7.41 30.04 4.68
N ALA A 48 7.82 30.13 5.94
CA ALA A 48 8.95 30.93 6.36
C ALA A 48 10.29 30.28 5.96
N LEU A 49 11.08 30.94 5.11
CA LEU A 49 12.40 30.46 4.68
C LEU A 49 13.47 30.57 5.78
N GLN A 50 13.24 31.48 6.72
CA GLN A 50 14.09 31.78 7.87
C GLN A 50 13.23 32.38 9.00
N PRO A 51 13.76 32.57 10.23
CA PRO A 51 13.01 33.26 11.28
C PRO A 51 12.53 34.64 10.81
N VAL A 52 11.24 34.91 10.98
CA VAL A 52 10.55 36.11 10.49
C VAL A 52 10.26 37.06 11.65
N PRO A 53 10.84 38.28 11.65
CA PRO A 53 10.50 39.30 12.64
C PRO A 53 9.07 39.81 12.50
N VAL A 54 8.54 40.37 13.59
CA VAL A 54 7.24 41.06 13.63
C VAL A 54 7.16 42.12 12.51
N GLY A 55 6.01 42.18 11.83
CA GLY A 55 5.74 43.18 10.78
C GLY A 55 6.19 42.82 9.36
N LYS A 56 6.85 41.67 9.16
CA LYS A 56 7.23 41.19 7.82
C LYS A 56 6.12 40.34 7.21
N SER A 57 5.22 40.98 6.46
CA SER A 57 4.10 40.31 5.80
C SER A 57 4.53 39.60 4.51
N PRO A 58 4.01 38.39 4.24
CA PRO A 58 4.02 37.84 2.89
C PRO A 58 3.25 38.74 1.90
N PRO A 59 3.64 38.81 0.62
CA PRO A 59 4.81 38.19 0.01
C PRO A 59 6.06 39.08 0.16
N ASP A 60 7.01 38.66 0.99
CA ASP A 60 8.38 39.21 1.04
C ASP A 60 9.34 38.03 0.82
N SER A 61 9.92 37.93 -0.37
CA SER A 61 10.76 36.81 -0.80
C SER A 61 12.03 36.62 0.05
N THR A 62 12.38 37.61 0.87
CA THR A 62 13.47 37.47 1.85
C THR A 62 13.10 36.49 2.95
N TYR A 63 11.82 36.42 3.33
CA TYR A 63 11.33 35.68 4.49
C TYR A 63 10.33 34.59 4.13
N TRP A 64 9.59 34.75 3.03
CA TRP A 64 8.43 33.95 2.68
C TRP A 64 8.53 33.43 1.25
N VAL A 65 8.12 32.19 1.04
CA VAL A 65 7.81 31.66 -0.30
C VAL A 65 6.36 31.18 -0.33
N ALA A 66 5.66 31.48 -1.42
CA ALA A 66 4.32 30.99 -1.63
C ALA A 66 4.38 29.47 -1.81
N LEU A 67 3.57 28.73 -1.06
CA LEU A 67 3.56 27.27 -1.14
C LEU A 67 3.22 26.77 -2.55
N ALA A 68 2.39 27.52 -3.27
CA ALA A 68 2.05 27.24 -4.67
C ALA A 68 3.24 27.38 -5.65
N ASP A 69 4.25 28.19 -5.31
CA ASP A 69 5.45 28.37 -6.13
C ASP A 69 6.56 27.40 -5.71
N GLU A 70 6.62 27.02 -4.44
CA GLU A 70 7.52 25.97 -3.96
C GLU A 70 7.11 24.58 -4.45
N ALA A 71 5.79 24.32 -4.53
CA ALA A 71 5.25 23.09 -5.15
C ALA A 71 5.59 22.97 -6.64
N LYS A 72 5.90 24.07 -7.33
CA LYS A 72 6.41 24.05 -8.71
C LYS A 72 7.92 23.78 -8.79
N LEU A 73 8.66 23.99 -7.70
CA LEU A 73 10.10 23.71 -7.59
C LEU A 73 10.41 22.28 -7.15
N GLN A 74 9.45 21.58 -6.54
CA GLN A 74 9.50 20.13 -6.27
C GLN A 74 8.58 19.34 -7.20
N VAL A 75 8.51 19.73 -8.47
CA VAL A 75 7.81 18.93 -9.48
C VAL A 75 8.60 17.64 -9.65
N ILE A 76 8.09 16.59 -9.01
CA ILE A 76 8.28 15.20 -9.43
C ILE A 76 8.23 15.22 -10.95
N SER A 77 9.33 14.89 -11.62
CA SER A 77 9.40 15.01 -13.08
C SER A 77 8.25 14.22 -13.71
N SER A 78 7.80 14.57 -14.90
CA SER A 78 6.75 13.79 -15.59
C SER A 78 7.10 12.31 -15.68
N ASP A 79 8.40 11.99 -15.75
CA ASP A 79 8.93 10.63 -15.74
C ASP A 79 8.81 9.94 -14.37
N GLU A 80 8.95 10.67 -13.26
CA GLU A 80 8.73 10.13 -11.91
C GLU A 80 7.24 10.07 -11.56
N LEU A 81 6.44 11.03 -12.04
CA LEU A 81 4.97 11.00 -11.93
C LEU A 81 4.39 9.82 -12.71
N ALA A 82 4.96 9.48 -13.87
CA ALA A 82 4.59 8.30 -14.64
C ALA A 82 5.04 6.98 -14.00
N LYS A 83 5.97 7.02 -13.03
CA LYS A 83 6.34 5.85 -12.20
C LYS A 83 5.46 5.72 -10.95
N LEU A 84 4.68 6.75 -10.60
CA LEU A 84 3.73 6.62 -9.50
C LEU A 84 2.61 5.66 -9.91
N PRO A 85 2.14 4.81 -8.99
CA PRO A 85 1.06 3.89 -9.26
C PRO A 85 -0.19 4.68 -9.69
N SER A 86 -0.68 4.40 -10.90
CA SER A 86 -1.87 5.03 -11.47
C SER A 86 -3.13 4.56 -10.73
N THR A 87 -4.06 5.47 -10.48
CA THR A 87 -5.40 5.13 -9.99
C THR A 87 -6.37 4.78 -11.12
N ASP A 88 -5.94 4.92 -12.38
CA ASP A 88 -6.78 4.56 -13.52
C ASP A 88 -7.01 3.05 -13.53
N VAL A 89 -8.29 2.67 -13.58
CA VAL A 89 -8.74 1.28 -13.55
C VAL A 89 -8.05 0.46 -14.63
N ALA A 90 -7.84 1.03 -15.82
CA ALA A 90 -7.17 0.36 -16.93
C ALA A 90 -5.67 0.09 -16.67
N ASP A 91 -4.99 0.95 -15.92
CA ASP A 91 -3.59 0.76 -15.58
C ASP A 91 -3.44 -0.16 -14.36
N ILE A 92 -4.35 -0.08 -13.39
CA ILE A 92 -4.46 -1.07 -12.31
C ILE A 92 -4.70 -2.48 -12.89
N LEU A 93 -5.59 -2.60 -13.88
CA LEU A 93 -5.85 -3.86 -14.58
C LEU A 93 -4.64 -4.38 -15.37
N LYS A 94 -3.78 -3.50 -15.91
CA LYS A 94 -2.51 -3.90 -16.53
C LYS A 94 -1.46 -4.34 -15.51
N THR A 95 -1.54 -3.84 -14.28
CA THR A 95 -0.70 -4.31 -13.16
C THR A 95 -1.23 -5.58 -12.51
N LYS A 96 -2.33 -6.18 -13.03
CA LYS A 96 -2.85 -7.43 -12.50
C LYS A 96 -1.73 -8.48 -12.55
N PRO A 97 -1.43 -9.14 -11.43
CA PRO A 97 -0.30 -10.04 -11.39
C PRO A 97 -0.49 -11.20 -12.37
N GLU A 98 0.61 -11.65 -12.97
CA GLU A 98 0.63 -12.82 -13.85
C GLU A 98 0.05 -14.05 -13.14
N SER A 99 -0.56 -14.94 -13.93
CA SER A 99 -1.16 -16.20 -13.46
C SER A 99 -0.25 -16.98 -12.51
N PRO A 100 -0.79 -17.88 -11.66
CA PRO A 100 0.01 -18.69 -10.75
C PRO A 100 1.27 -19.23 -11.44
N PRO A 101 2.46 -19.12 -10.82
CA PRO A 101 3.68 -19.70 -11.37
C PRO A 101 3.43 -21.20 -11.55
N THR A 102 3.21 -21.63 -12.79
CA THR A 102 2.63 -22.95 -13.07
C THR A 102 3.65 -24.05 -12.77
N ASP A 103 3.28 -25.03 -11.95
CA ASP A 103 3.65 -26.41 -12.28
C ASP A 103 2.73 -26.84 -13.44
N SER A 104 3.22 -27.68 -14.34
CA SER A 104 2.58 -27.90 -15.63
C SER A 104 1.20 -28.59 -15.52
N SER A 105 0.10 -27.87 -15.24
CA SER A 105 -1.27 -28.33 -15.49
C SER A 105 -2.35 -27.23 -15.50
N GLY A 106 -2.90 -26.97 -16.70
CA GLY A 106 -4.30 -26.66 -17.00
C GLY A 106 -5.07 -25.60 -16.19
N GLY A 107 -5.06 -24.36 -16.68
CA GLY A 107 -5.82 -23.25 -16.10
C GLY A 107 -7.34 -23.30 -16.33
N GLY A 108 -8.09 -22.93 -15.29
CA GLY A 108 -9.50 -22.56 -15.34
C GLY A 108 -9.67 -21.09 -14.94
N SER A 109 -9.98 -20.23 -15.91
CA SER A 109 -10.27 -18.80 -15.66
C SER A 109 -11.67 -18.62 -15.08
N ASN A 110 -11.77 -18.24 -13.81
CA ASN A 110 -13.01 -17.71 -13.23
C ASN A 110 -12.94 -16.18 -13.24
N THR A 111 -13.63 -15.56 -14.20
CA THR A 111 -13.57 -14.13 -14.56
C THR A 111 -14.30 -13.18 -13.60
N ASN A 112 -14.47 -13.52 -12.32
CA ASN A 112 -15.40 -12.79 -11.45
C ASN A 112 -14.83 -12.17 -10.18
N LEU A 113 -13.50 -12.00 -10.09
CA LEU A 113 -12.87 -11.35 -8.94
C LEU A 113 -11.86 -10.33 -9.45
N ASP A 114 -12.29 -9.07 -9.49
CA ASP A 114 -11.40 -7.92 -9.46
C ASP A 114 -11.41 -7.36 -8.02
N PRO A 115 -10.48 -7.81 -7.14
CA PRO A 115 -10.58 -7.55 -5.70
C PRO A 115 -10.09 -6.16 -5.31
N LEU A 116 -9.26 -5.52 -6.13
CA LEU A 116 -8.58 -4.28 -5.76
C LEU A 116 -9.42 -3.02 -6.06
N ALA A 117 -10.37 -3.09 -7.00
CA ALA A 117 -11.11 -1.92 -7.46
C ALA A 117 -12.37 -1.58 -6.61
N SER A 118 -12.91 -2.53 -5.84
CA SER A 118 -14.24 -2.38 -5.22
C SER A 118 -14.29 -2.45 -3.69
N GLY A 119 -13.21 -2.90 -3.03
CA GLY A 119 -13.29 -3.37 -1.65
C GLY A 119 -13.36 -2.32 -0.55
N LEU A 120 -12.60 -1.22 -0.67
CA LEU A 120 -12.53 -0.21 0.38
C LEU A 120 -13.76 0.73 0.43
N LEU A 121 -14.61 0.71 -0.60
CA LEU A 121 -15.69 1.68 -0.82
C LEU A 121 -17.11 1.10 -0.70
N SER A 122 -17.27 -0.17 -0.33
CA SER A 122 -18.60 -0.77 -0.25
C SER A 122 -19.45 -0.20 0.89
N SER A 123 -20.66 0.25 0.55
CA SER A 123 -21.58 0.96 1.45
C SER A 123 -22.33 0.07 2.44
N THR A 124 -22.29 -1.26 2.30
CA THR A 124 -22.96 -2.20 3.22
C THR A 124 -21.96 -3.03 4.01
N ASN A 125 -22.35 -3.38 5.24
CA ASN A 125 -21.55 -4.24 6.12
C ASN A 125 -21.33 -5.63 5.52
N GLU A 126 -22.39 -6.23 4.96
CA GLU A 126 -22.29 -7.55 4.32
C GLU A 126 -21.29 -7.57 3.17
N ALA A 127 -21.34 -6.59 2.27
CA ALA A 127 -20.44 -6.56 1.14
C ALA A 127 -18.98 -6.28 1.57
N PHE A 128 -18.78 -5.47 2.62
CA PHE A 128 -17.47 -5.31 3.24
C PHE A 128 -16.95 -6.65 3.80
N ILE A 129 -17.76 -7.38 4.59
CA ILE A 129 -17.38 -8.68 5.16
C ILE A 129 -17.00 -9.66 4.04
N ARG A 130 -17.87 -9.82 3.04
CA ARG A 130 -17.64 -10.70 1.89
C ARG A 130 -16.32 -10.39 1.20
N GLN A 131 -16.01 -9.11 1.01
CA GLN A 131 -14.76 -8.71 0.41
C GLN A 131 -13.57 -9.05 1.29
N GLN A 132 -13.62 -8.76 2.61
CA GLN A 132 -12.50 -9.06 3.50
C GLN A 132 -12.20 -10.56 3.57
N TYR A 133 -13.21 -11.43 3.44
CA TYR A 133 -12.98 -12.88 3.32
C TYR A 133 -12.20 -13.25 2.05
N VAL A 134 -12.50 -12.61 0.92
CA VAL A 134 -11.77 -12.82 -0.33
C VAL A 134 -10.35 -12.27 -0.21
N ASP A 135 -10.19 -11.06 0.33
CA ASP A 135 -8.90 -10.37 0.43
C ASP A 135 -7.93 -11.10 1.37
N PHE A 136 -8.42 -11.55 2.53
CA PHE A 136 -7.57 -12.18 3.54
C PHE A 136 -7.45 -13.69 3.39
N PHE A 137 -8.50 -14.37 2.94
CA PHE A 137 -8.53 -15.84 2.96
C PHE A 137 -8.66 -16.48 1.58
N GLY A 138 -8.82 -15.69 0.52
CA GLY A 138 -8.98 -16.21 -0.84
C GLY A 138 -10.26 -17.04 -1.02
N ARG A 139 -11.24 -16.91 -0.13
CA ARG A 139 -12.48 -17.69 -0.14
C ARG A 139 -13.70 -16.84 0.13
N LYS A 140 -14.87 -17.33 -0.26
CA LYS A 140 -16.14 -16.67 0.05
C LYS A 140 -16.49 -16.86 1.53
N ALA A 141 -17.03 -15.81 2.15
CA ALA A 141 -17.67 -15.90 3.45
C ALA A 141 -18.91 -16.82 3.35
N ASP A 142 -19.07 -17.72 4.32
CA ASP A 142 -20.32 -18.45 4.52
C ASP A 142 -21.36 -17.56 5.23
N THR A 143 -22.62 -18.02 5.24
CA THR A 143 -23.73 -17.28 5.85
C THR A 143 -23.50 -17.03 7.33
N ALA A 144 -22.96 -18.01 8.06
CA ALA A 144 -22.75 -17.89 9.51
C ALA A 144 -21.69 -16.84 9.86
N GLY A 145 -20.60 -16.77 9.09
CA GLY A 145 -19.57 -15.74 9.24
C GLY A 145 -20.10 -14.34 8.95
N ILE A 146 -20.95 -14.20 7.92
CA ILE A 146 -21.60 -12.92 7.60
C ILE A 146 -22.51 -12.48 8.74
N ASP A 147 -23.36 -13.38 9.24
CA ASP A 147 -24.29 -13.09 10.33
C ASP A 147 -23.54 -12.69 11.61
N TYR A 148 -22.47 -13.42 11.95
CA TYR A 148 -21.62 -13.16 13.11
C TYR A 148 -21.01 -11.74 13.09
N TYR A 149 -20.40 -11.33 11.97
CA TYR A 149 -19.79 -10.00 11.89
C TYR A 149 -20.83 -8.88 11.78
N ASN A 150 -21.99 -9.13 11.18
CA ASN A 150 -23.10 -8.18 11.19
C ASN A 150 -23.61 -7.92 12.61
N GLU A 151 -23.74 -8.96 13.44
CA GLU A 151 -24.11 -8.82 14.85
C GLU A 151 -23.06 -8.02 15.63
N LYS A 152 -21.77 -8.33 15.43
CA LYS A 152 -20.66 -7.54 16.02
C LYS A 152 -20.75 -6.06 15.64
N PHE A 153 -20.97 -5.74 14.36
CA PHE A 153 -21.09 -4.36 13.91
C PHE A 153 -22.29 -3.63 14.53
N ASN A 154 -23.42 -4.32 14.72
CA ASN A 154 -24.57 -3.76 15.44
C ASN A 154 -24.26 -3.50 16.92
N GLY A 155 -23.33 -4.26 17.51
CA GLY A 155 -22.79 -4.05 18.85
C GLY A 155 -21.70 -2.98 18.98
N GLY A 156 -21.38 -2.25 17.90
CA GLY A 156 -20.36 -1.19 17.90
C GLY A 156 -18.96 -1.63 17.46
N TYR A 157 -18.78 -2.89 17.06
CA TYR A 157 -17.55 -3.35 16.43
C TYR A 157 -17.31 -2.60 15.12
N THR A 158 -16.07 -2.25 14.84
CA THR A 158 -15.68 -1.42 13.71
C THR A 158 -15.13 -2.26 12.56
N LYS A 159 -15.19 -1.72 11.34
CA LYS A 159 -14.54 -2.31 10.17
C LYS A 159 -13.03 -2.50 10.37
N ALA A 160 -12.38 -1.57 11.08
CA ALA A 160 -10.96 -1.66 11.39
C ALA A 160 -10.66 -2.82 12.35
N GLU A 161 -11.51 -3.06 13.35
CA GLU A 161 -11.36 -4.19 14.26
C GLU A 161 -11.57 -5.54 13.54
N LEU A 162 -12.49 -5.63 12.57
CA LEU A 162 -12.62 -6.82 11.73
C LEU A 162 -11.33 -7.08 10.94
N VAL A 163 -10.79 -6.05 10.28
CA VAL A 163 -9.53 -6.18 9.53
C VAL A 163 -8.40 -6.63 10.45
N ASN A 164 -8.32 -6.06 11.66
CA ASN A 164 -7.34 -6.44 12.66
C ASN A 164 -7.51 -7.92 13.08
N GLU A 165 -8.74 -8.36 13.35
CA GLU A 165 -9.04 -9.76 13.67
C GLU A 165 -8.62 -10.71 12.54
N PHE A 166 -8.85 -10.33 11.27
CA PHE A 166 -8.50 -11.16 10.12
C PHE A 166 -6.98 -11.25 9.93
N VAL A 167 -6.29 -10.11 9.97
CA VAL A 167 -4.82 -10.04 9.87
C VAL A 167 -4.15 -10.88 10.95
N PHE A 168 -4.63 -10.81 12.19
CA PHE A 168 -4.01 -11.51 13.31
C PHE A 168 -4.58 -12.92 13.54
N SER A 169 -5.50 -13.38 12.69
CA SER A 169 -6.03 -14.73 12.76
C SER A 169 -4.95 -15.79 12.50
N ILE A 170 -5.07 -16.93 13.16
CA ILE A 170 -4.18 -18.08 12.95
C ILE A 170 -4.25 -18.54 11.49
N GLU A 171 -5.44 -18.56 10.88
CA GLU A 171 -5.62 -18.91 9.47
C GLU A 171 -4.77 -18.03 8.56
N PHE A 172 -4.85 -16.70 8.74
CA PHE A 172 -4.04 -15.78 7.96
C PHE A 172 -2.55 -15.95 8.23
N GLN A 173 -2.13 -15.95 9.50
CA GLN A 173 -0.71 -15.94 9.88
C GLN A 173 0.02 -17.24 9.52
N GLU A 174 -0.65 -18.40 9.58
CA GLU A 174 -0.02 -19.69 9.31
C GLU A 174 -0.16 -20.16 7.86
N LYS A 175 -1.20 -19.74 7.14
CA LYS A 175 -1.51 -20.26 5.80
C LYS A 175 -1.29 -19.22 4.71
N ILE A 176 -1.78 -18.00 4.90
CA ILE A 176 -1.85 -17.00 3.84
C ILE A 176 -0.60 -16.12 3.82
N ALA A 177 -0.25 -15.55 4.96
CA ALA A 177 0.86 -14.61 5.11
C ALA A 177 2.21 -15.24 4.71
N PRO A 178 2.53 -16.51 5.06
CA PRO A 178 3.80 -17.12 4.65
C PRO A 178 3.88 -17.30 3.12
N VAL A 179 2.80 -17.74 2.47
CA VAL A 179 2.73 -17.88 1.00
C VAL A 179 2.87 -16.51 0.32
N SER A 180 2.20 -15.49 0.84
CA SER A 180 2.29 -14.11 0.33
C SER A 180 3.72 -13.57 0.44
N ARG A 181 4.45 -13.88 1.52
CA ARG A 181 5.86 -13.51 1.67
C ARG A 181 6.76 -14.23 0.66
N LEU A 182 6.45 -15.48 0.27
CA LEU A 182 7.18 -16.17 -0.80
C LEU A 182 7.01 -15.46 -2.14
N TYR A 183 5.82 -14.95 -2.47
CA TYR A 183 5.62 -14.16 -3.69
C TYR A 183 6.49 -12.91 -3.72
N LEU A 184 6.60 -12.19 -2.61
CA LEU A 184 7.49 -11.03 -2.53
C LEU A 184 8.97 -11.46 -2.65
N ALA A 185 9.36 -12.52 -1.93
CA ALA A 185 10.73 -13.01 -1.89
C ALA A 185 11.24 -13.52 -3.25
N TYR A 186 10.39 -14.25 -3.98
CA TYR A 186 10.76 -14.85 -5.25
C TYR A 186 10.48 -13.92 -6.41
N PHE A 187 9.34 -13.24 -6.45
CA PHE A 187 8.88 -12.57 -7.67
C PHE A 187 8.82 -11.05 -7.57
N LEU A 188 9.03 -10.46 -6.39
CA LEU A 188 8.88 -9.02 -6.16
C LEU A 188 7.48 -8.50 -6.55
N ARG A 189 6.44 -9.33 -6.37
CA ARG A 189 5.07 -8.96 -6.70
C ARG A 189 4.09 -9.35 -5.60
N ILE A 190 2.99 -8.62 -5.56
CA ILE A 190 1.79 -9.05 -4.85
C ILE A 190 1.17 -10.20 -5.66
N PRO A 191 0.76 -11.32 -5.04
CA PRO A 191 0.12 -12.40 -5.78
C PRO A 191 -1.23 -11.96 -6.35
N ASP A 192 -1.61 -12.52 -7.50
CA ASP A 192 -3.00 -12.40 -7.96
C ASP A 192 -3.89 -13.34 -7.14
N THR A 193 -5.20 -13.09 -7.19
CA THR A 193 -6.18 -13.87 -6.43
C THR A 193 -6.13 -15.35 -6.77
N ALA A 194 -6.04 -15.71 -8.05
CA ALA A 194 -6.06 -17.12 -8.47
C ALA A 194 -4.76 -17.82 -8.08
N GLY A 195 -3.62 -17.15 -8.24
CA GLY A 195 -2.32 -17.65 -7.83
C GLY A 195 -2.22 -17.82 -6.32
N LEU A 196 -2.70 -16.86 -5.54
CA LEU A 196 -2.73 -16.97 -4.09
C LEU A 196 -3.64 -18.12 -3.64
N GLU A 197 -4.87 -18.19 -4.16
CA GLU A 197 -5.84 -19.24 -3.86
C GLU A 197 -5.28 -20.64 -4.16
N TYR A 198 -4.62 -20.82 -5.31
CA TYR A 198 -3.97 -22.09 -5.66
C TYR A 198 -2.98 -22.54 -4.57
N TRP A 199 -2.01 -21.70 -4.22
CA TRP A 199 -0.97 -22.09 -3.25
C TRP A 199 -1.49 -22.21 -1.82
N ILE A 200 -2.50 -21.44 -1.43
CA ILE A 200 -3.20 -21.64 -0.16
C ILE A 200 -3.88 -23.00 -0.15
N ASN A 201 -4.57 -23.39 -1.22
CA ASN A 201 -5.20 -24.70 -1.30
C ASN A 201 -4.17 -25.83 -1.19
N GLN A 202 -3.00 -25.70 -1.81
CA GLN A 202 -1.91 -26.66 -1.61
C GLN A 202 -1.46 -26.71 -0.15
N LYS A 203 -1.31 -25.55 0.49
CA LYS A 203 -0.95 -25.44 1.91
C LYS A 203 -2.01 -26.06 2.84
N LEU A 204 -3.29 -25.91 2.51
CA LEU A 204 -4.42 -26.52 3.23
C LEU A 204 -4.49 -28.04 3.00
N ASN A 205 -4.11 -28.50 1.81
CA ASN A 205 -3.99 -29.92 1.46
C ASN A 205 -2.71 -30.59 2.01
N GLY A 206 -2.00 -29.92 2.92
CA GLY A 206 -0.89 -30.49 3.68
C GLY A 206 0.51 -30.22 3.13
N TRP A 207 0.65 -29.44 2.05
CA TRP A 207 1.98 -29.07 1.56
C TRP A 207 2.71 -28.22 2.59
N SER A 208 4.00 -28.50 2.79
CA SER A 208 4.84 -27.69 3.67
C SER A 208 5.22 -26.38 2.97
N LEU A 209 5.61 -25.37 3.75
CA LEU A 209 6.02 -24.09 3.14
C LEU A 209 7.29 -24.27 2.30
N GLU A 210 8.16 -25.19 2.72
CA GLU A 210 9.40 -25.57 2.04
C GLU A 210 9.11 -26.18 0.67
N VAL A 211 8.09 -27.05 0.55
CA VAL A 211 7.68 -27.62 -0.74
C VAL A 211 7.18 -26.52 -1.68
N ILE A 212 6.36 -25.60 -1.19
CA ILE A 212 5.87 -24.46 -1.97
C ILE A 212 7.05 -23.57 -2.40
N SER A 213 7.99 -23.30 -1.50
CA SER A 213 9.21 -22.52 -1.77
C SER A 213 10.07 -23.17 -2.87
N SER A 214 10.19 -24.50 -2.87
CA SER A 214 10.88 -25.24 -3.94
C SER A 214 10.15 -25.08 -5.27
N ALA A 215 8.83 -25.23 -5.29
CA ALA A 215 8.04 -25.08 -6.50
C ALA A 215 8.15 -23.65 -7.11
N PHE A 216 8.25 -22.62 -6.26
CA PHE A 216 8.50 -21.25 -6.72
C PHE A 216 9.89 -21.12 -7.36
N ALA A 217 10.94 -21.68 -6.74
CA ALA A 217 12.30 -21.69 -7.30
C ALA A 217 12.38 -22.43 -8.64
N ASP A 218 11.59 -23.49 -8.78
CA ASP A 218 11.57 -24.36 -9.95
C ASP A 218 10.64 -23.83 -11.06
N SER A 219 9.84 -22.80 -10.79
CA SER A 219 8.91 -22.24 -11.77
C SER A 219 9.60 -21.61 -12.97
N ASP A 220 8.94 -21.64 -14.12
CA ASP A 220 9.41 -20.96 -15.33
C ASP A 220 9.46 -19.44 -15.15
N GLU A 221 8.58 -18.86 -14.31
CA GLU A 221 8.62 -17.45 -13.93
C GLU A 221 9.95 -17.11 -13.23
N PHE A 222 10.35 -17.91 -12.23
CA PHE A 222 11.59 -17.67 -11.49
C PHE A 222 12.82 -17.85 -12.38
N LYS A 223 12.86 -18.95 -13.14
CA LYS A 223 13.96 -19.25 -14.08
C LYS A 223 14.04 -18.22 -15.20
N GLY A 224 12.91 -17.74 -15.71
CA GLY A 224 12.86 -16.69 -16.72
C GLY A 224 13.35 -15.35 -16.17
N LYS A 225 13.02 -15.03 -14.90
CA LYS A 225 13.37 -13.75 -14.27
C LYS A 225 14.84 -13.67 -13.82
N TYR A 226 15.39 -14.76 -13.30
CA TYR A 226 16.73 -14.73 -12.68
C TYR A 226 17.71 -15.77 -13.22
N GLY A 227 17.27 -16.68 -14.09
CA GLY A 227 18.10 -17.77 -14.59
C GLY A 227 18.40 -18.82 -13.50
N THR A 228 19.50 -19.56 -13.71
CA THR A 228 20.00 -20.53 -12.72
C THR A 228 20.88 -19.84 -11.69
N LEU A 229 20.47 -19.87 -10.43
CA LEU A 229 21.22 -19.32 -9.31
C LEU A 229 21.86 -20.43 -8.48
N ASN A 230 23.05 -20.18 -7.95
CA ASN A 230 23.58 -20.99 -6.85
C ASN A 230 22.99 -20.51 -5.51
N ASN A 231 23.23 -21.24 -4.42
CA ASN A 231 22.67 -20.93 -3.10
C ASN A 231 23.06 -19.53 -2.60
N ALA A 232 24.29 -19.08 -2.83
CA ALA A 232 24.76 -17.78 -2.35
C ALA A 232 24.07 -16.64 -3.11
N ASP A 233 23.90 -16.78 -4.42
CA ASP A 233 23.21 -15.81 -5.26
C ASP A 233 21.70 -15.79 -4.98
N PHE A 234 21.11 -16.96 -4.73
CA PHE A 234 19.73 -17.08 -4.29
C PHE A 234 19.47 -16.34 -2.96
N ILE A 235 20.31 -16.55 -1.94
CA ILE A 235 20.17 -15.86 -0.65
C ILE A 235 20.29 -14.35 -0.84
N ARG A 236 21.28 -13.88 -1.61
CA ARG A 236 21.46 -12.45 -1.88
C ARG A 236 20.25 -11.84 -2.56
N LEU A 237 19.66 -12.55 -3.51
CA LEU A 237 18.44 -12.14 -4.21
C LEU A 237 17.25 -12.04 -3.27
N VAL A 238 17.01 -13.05 -2.43
CA VAL A 238 15.91 -13.01 -1.46
C VAL A 238 16.09 -11.85 -0.47
N TYR A 239 17.31 -11.61 0.00
CA TYR A 239 17.61 -10.45 0.86
C TYR A 239 17.34 -9.12 0.15
N GLN A 240 17.77 -9.00 -1.10
CA GLN A 240 17.51 -7.80 -1.89
C GLN A 240 16.00 -7.60 -2.10
N ASN A 241 15.26 -8.67 -2.38
CA ASN A 241 13.84 -8.59 -2.68
C ASN A 241 13.00 -8.20 -1.46
N ILE A 242 13.33 -8.74 -0.28
CA ILE A 242 12.56 -8.49 0.95
C ILE A 242 13.00 -7.22 1.67
N PHE A 243 14.31 -6.99 1.76
CA PHE A 243 14.89 -5.96 2.63
C PHE A 243 15.50 -4.78 1.86
N ASN A 244 15.54 -4.86 0.53
CA ASN A 244 16.18 -3.87 -0.33
C ASN A 244 17.63 -3.58 0.08
N ARG A 245 18.34 -4.58 0.61
CA ARG A 245 19.72 -4.53 1.06
C ARG A 245 20.47 -5.82 0.71
N THR A 246 21.79 -5.75 0.67
CA THR A 246 22.64 -6.93 0.56
C THR A 246 22.61 -7.77 1.83
N ALA A 247 22.69 -9.10 1.70
CA ALA A 247 22.85 -10.00 2.84
C ALA A 247 24.13 -9.67 3.62
N ASP A 248 24.06 -9.75 4.95
CA ASP A 248 25.21 -9.57 5.82
C ASP A 248 26.19 -10.75 5.64
N THR A 249 27.49 -10.44 5.54
CA THR A 249 28.58 -11.42 5.33
C THR A 249 29.06 -12.05 6.63
#